data_AF-A0A314ZUA9-F1
#
_entry.id   AF-A0A314ZUA9-F1
#
_cell.length_a   1.000
_cell.length_b   1.000
_cell.length_c   1.000
_cell.angle_alpha   90.00
_cell.angle_beta   90.00
_cell.angle_gamma   90.00
#
_symmetry.space_group_name_H-M   'P 1'
#
loop_
_entity.id
_entity.type
_entity.pdbx_description
1 polymer ?
#
loop_
_entity_poly.entity_id
_entity_poly.type
_entity_poly.pdbx_seq_one_letter_code
_entity_poly.pdbx_strand_id
1 'polypeptide(L)' 'MFGEIEYDPTRKFSSIPIDEQLDALGRAVDSGKIRYVGLSNETPYGVMKFVQVAARHPKIVSV' A
#
# COMPACT_ATOMS: atom_id res chain seq x y z
N MET A 1 -6.16 -8.50 11.48
CA MET A 1 -4.77 -8.77 11.93
C MET A 1 -4.25 -10.00 11.20
N PHE A 2 -2.93 -10.21 11.11
CA PHE A 2 -2.26 -11.18 10.21
C PHE A 2 -3.03 -12.50 10.01
N GLY A 3 -3.43 -12.82 8.76
CA GLY A 3 -4.17 -14.03 8.41
C GLY A 3 -5.70 -13.97 8.52
N GLU A 4 -6.28 -12.86 9.00
CA GLU A 4 -7.73 -12.68 9.03
C GLU A 4 -8.28 -12.32 7.64
N ILE A 5 -9.28 -13.07 7.19
CA ILE A 5 -9.95 -12.86 5.89
C ILE A 5 -11.23 -12.03 6.00
N GLU A 6 -11.77 -11.88 7.21
CA GLU A 6 -13.00 -11.13 7.48
C GLU A 6 -12.69 -9.77 8.09
N TYR A 7 -13.47 -8.77 7.69
CA TYR A 7 -13.39 -7.43 8.24
C TYR A 7 -14.30 -7.30 9.46
N ASP A 8 -13.72 -6.97 10.62
CA ASP A 8 -14.44 -6.63 11.84
C ASP A 8 -14.48 -5.11 12.04
N PRO A 9 -15.64 -4.45 11.87
CA PRO A 9 -15.77 -3.00 12.04
C PRO A 9 -15.43 -2.50 13.45
N THR A 10 -15.56 -3.35 14.48
CA THR A 10 -15.25 -2.99 15.87
C THR A 10 -13.74 -2.84 16.10
N ARG A 11 -12.92 -3.45 15.23
CA ARG A 11 -11.46 -3.38 15.26
C ARG A 11 -10.91 -2.31 14.31
N LYS A 12 -11.75 -1.41 13.82
CA LYS A 12 -11.33 -0.29 12.99
C LYS A 12 -10.37 0.62 13.75
N PHE A 13 -9.24 0.94 13.14
CA PHE A 13 -8.26 1.89 13.64
C PHE A 13 -8.04 3.01 12.61
N SER A 14 -7.47 4.13 13.07
CA SER A 14 -7.08 5.22 12.17
C SER A 14 -5.88 4.78 11.33
N SER A 15 -6.00 4.85 10.00
CA SER A 15 -4.93 4.53 9.06
C SER A 15 -4.53 5.75 8.24
N ILE A 16 -3.30 5.73 7.72
CA ILE A 16 -2.80 6.75 6.79
C ILE A 16 -3.40 6.49 5.40
N PRO A 17 -3.87 7.53 4.68
CA PRO A 17 -4.33 7.37 3.30
C PRO A 17 -3.29 6.73 2.39
N ILE A 18 -3.74 5.94 1.40
CA ILE A 18 -2.84 5.23 0.48
C ILE A 18 -1.99 6.22 -0.33
N ASP A 19 -2.55 7.35 -0.75
CA ASP A 19 -1.83 8.37 -1.52
C ASP A 19 -0.66 8.96 -0.72
N GLU A 20 -0.88 9.27 0.56
CA GLU A 20 0.15 9.79 1.44
C GLU A 20 1.26 8.76 1.68
N GLN A 21 0.90 7.49 1.87
CA GLN A 21 1.87 6.41 1.97
C GLN A 21 2.74 6.30 0.70
N LEU A 22 2.10 6.35 -0.48
CA LEU A 22 2.80 6.24 -1.77
C LEU A 22 3.64 7.48 -2.11
N ASP A 23 3.24 8.68 -1.69
CA ASP A 23 4.04 9.88 -1.85
C ASP A 23 5.34 9.81 -1.03
N ALA A 24 5.25 9.37 0.22
CA ALA A 24 6.43 9.17 1.08
C ALA A 24 7.38 8.11 0.51
N LEU A 25 6.83 6.98 0.06
CA LEU A 25 7.61 5.91 -0.59
C LEU A 25 8.21 6.38 -1.92
N GLY A 26 7.51 7.23 -2.68
CA GLY A 26 8.01 7.86 -3.90
C GLY A 26 9.28 8.65 -3.68
N ARG A 27 9.32 9.51 -2.67
CA ARG A 27 10.54 10.28 -2.32
C ARG A 27 11.72 9.36 -1.96
N ALA A 28 11.46 8.21 -1.34
CA ALA A 28 12.49 7.22 -1.03
C ALA A 28 13.02 6.49 -2.27
N VAL A 29 12.16 6.24 -3.26
CA VAL A 29 12.55 5.71 -4.58
C VAL A 29 13.36 6.76 -5.35
N ASP A 30 12.88 8.00 -5.43
CA ASP A 30 13.55 9.10 -6.15
C ASP A 30 14.93 9.42 -5.59
N SER A 31 15.11 9.28 -4.27
CA SER A 31 16.42 9.43 -3.62
C SER A 31 17.34 8.21 -3.77
N GLY A 32 16.93 7.17 -4.49
CA GLY A 32 17.71 5.97 -4.77
C GLY A 32 17.85 5.00 -3.57
N LYS A 33 17.10 5.22 -2.48
CA LYS A 33 17.14 4.36 -1.29
C LYS A 33 16.38 3.05 -1.49
N ILE A 34 15.34 3.07 -2.33
CA ILE A 34 14.46 1.94 -2.59
C ILE A 34 14.38 1.70 -4.10
N ARG A 35 14.46 0.43 -4.52
CA ARG A 35 14.29 0.05 -5.94
C ARG A 35 12.84 -0.31 -6.29
N TYR A 36 12.14 -0.99 -5.39
CA TYR A 36 10.78 -1.46 -5.60
C TYR A 36 9.96 -1.35 -4.32
N VAL A 37 8.66 -1.10 -4.48
CA VAL A 37 7.67 -1.09 -3.40
C VAL A 37 6.78 -2.30 -3.57
N GLY A 38 6.67 -3.14 -2.53
CA GLY A 38 5.77 -4.30 -2.51
C GLY A 38 4.77 -4.23 -1.36
N LEU A 39 3.71 -5.04 -1.47
CA LEU A 39 2.65 -5.16 -0.46
C LEU A 39 2.71 -6.53 0.20
N SER A 40 2.26 -6.62 1.45
CA SER A 40 2.19 -7.88 2.19
C SER A 40 0.93 -7.88 3.05
N ASN A 41 0.28 -9.06 3.17
CA ASN A 41 -0.97 -9.26 3.92
C ASN A 41 -2.15 -8.41 3.42
N GLU A 42 -2.16 -8.09 2.13
CA GLU A 42 -3.23 -7.33 1.54
C GLU A 42 -4.22 -8.26 0.81
N THR A 43 -5.49 -7.85 0.79
CA THR A 43 -6.53 -8.53 0.01
C THR A 43 -6.39 -8.20 -1.48
N PRO A 44 -6.91 -9.03 -2.40
CA PRO A 44 -6.93 -8.66 -3.82
C PRO A 44 -7.57 -7.29 -4.08
N TYR A 45 -8.62 -6.95 -3.34
CA TYR A 45 -9.25 -5.62 -3.41
C TYR A 45 -8.28 -4.50 -2.97
N GLY A 46 -7.59 -4.68 -1.84
CA GLY A 46 -6.63 -3.70 -1.36
C GLY A 46 -5.47 -3.52 -2.33
N VAL A 47 -4.91 -4.60 -2.88
CA VAL A 47 -3.86 -4.52 -3.92
C VAL A 47 -4.34 -3.70 -5.11
N MET A 48 -5.56 -3.95 -5.60
CA MET A 48 -6.12 -3.18 -6.71
C MET A 48 -6.34 -1.70 -6.35
N LYS A 49 -6.67 -1.37 -5.09
CA LYS A 49 -6.75 0.01 -4.63
C LYS A 49 -5.39 0.70 -4.61
N PHE A 50 -4.37 0.01 -4.13
CA PHE A 50 -3.00 0.49 -4.19
C PHE A 50 -2.55 0.75 -5.64
N VAL A 51 -2.82 -0.17 -6.57
CA VAL A 51 -2.52 0.01 -8.00
C VAL A 51 -3.29 1.19 -8.61
N GLN A 52 -4.59 1.32 -8.28
CA GLN A 52 -5.43 2.43 -8.76
C GLN A 52 -4.87 3.79 -8.32
N VAL A 53 -4.46 3.93 -7.06
CA VAL A 53 -3.88 5.17 -6.52
C VAL A 53 -2.47 5.39 -7.07
N ALA A 54 -1.68 4.32 -7.22
CA ALA A 54 -0.32 4.37 -7.76
C ALA A 54 -0.22 4.84 -9.22
N ALA A 55 -1.34 5.03 -9.93
CA ALA A 55 -1.34 5.58 -11.29
C ALA A 55 -0.64 6.95 -11.40
N ARG A 56 -0.46 7.67 -10.29
CA ARG A 56 0.27 8.96 -10.21
C ARG A 56 1.59 8.87 -9.41
N HIS A 57 2.04 7.67 -9.04
CA HIS A 57 3.15 7.40 -8.11
C HIS A 57 4.06 6.26 -8.64
N PRO A 58 5.14 5.85 -7.95
CA PRO A 58 5.96 4.73 -8.40
C PRO A 58 5.17 3.44 -8.51
N LYS A 59 5.52 2.61 -9.49
CA LYS A 59 4.86 1.32 -9.71
C LYS A 59 5.04 0.41 -8.49
N ILE A 60 3.92 -0.12 -8.01
CA ILE A 60 3.92 -1.18 -6.99
C ILE A 60 4.20 -2.51 -7.68
N VAL A 61 5.13 -3.27 -7.12
CA VAL A 61 5.50 -4.60 -7.58
C VAL A 61 5.01 -5.60 -6.53
N SER A 62 4.08 -6.45 -6.92
CA SER A 62 3.71 -7.61 -6.10
C SER A 62 4.68 -8.75 -6.38
N VAL A 63 5.14 -9.45 -5.34
CA VAL A 63 5.86 -10.72 -5.43
C VAL A 63 5.01 -11.80 -4.79
#